data_AF-A0A151NRP1-F1
#
_entry.id   AF-A0A151NRP1-F1
#
_cell.length_a   1.000
_cell.length_b   1.000
_cell.length_c   1.000
_cell.angle_alpha   90.00
_cell.angle_beta   90.00
_cell.angle_gamma   90.00
#
_symmetry.space_group_name_H-M   'P 1'
#
loop_
_entity.id
_entity.type
_entity.pdbx_description
1 polymer ?
#
loop_
_entity_poly.entity_id
_entity_poly.type
_entity_poly.pdbx_seq_one_letter_code
_entity_poly.pdbx_strand_id
1 'polypeptide(L)'
;MQPSVIAHAELLTQAIQAIRQLLEVQQLQGAHQQERMQRNAALFKMSCMTKDDDPEAHIETFERTAIQTGLDQTHWGHQLGALVIDQAQAAYRALSREEARDYEAIKAAILYRLDISTKSY
;
A
#
# COMPACT_ATOMS: atom_id res chain seq x y z
N MET A 1 14.76 45.74 -32.69
CA MET A 1 14.99 44.28 -32.57
C MET A 1 14.03 43.54 -33.50
N GLN A 2 14.41 42.39 -34.06
CA GLN A 2 13.56 41.64 -35.00
C GLN A 2 12.38 40.97 -34.26
N PRO A 3 11.15 40.99 -34.81
CA PRO A 3 9.95 40.42 -34.18
C PRO A 3 10.07 38.91 -33.91
N SER A 4 10.87 38.19 -34.70
CA SER A 4 11.16 36.76 -34.49
C SER A 4 11.84 36.49 -33.15
N VAL A 5 12.73 37.37 -32.69
CA VAL A 5 13.50 37.18 -31.44
C VAL A 5 12.61 37.39 -30.22
N ILE A 6 11.65 38.31 -30.30
CA ILE A 6 10.68 38.60 -29.23
C ILE A 6 9.74 37.39 -29.05
N ALA A 7 9.21 36.84 -30.15
CA ALA A 7 8.34 35.66 -30.11
C ALA A 7 9.04 34.42 -29.50
N HIS A 8 10.34 34.24 -29.76
CA HIS A 8 11.10 33.14 -29.16
C HIS A 8 11.33 33.33 -27.66
N ALA A 9 11.58 34.56 -27.21
CA ALA A 9 11.74 34.86 -25.78
C ALA A 9 10.45 34.66 -24.99
N GLU A 10 9.29 35.03 -25.57
CA GLU A 10 7.98 34.78 -24.98
C GLU A 10 7.68 33.29 -24.84
N LEU A 11 7.98 32.51 -25.89
CA LEU A 11 7.77 31.06 -25.90
C LEU A 11 8.63 30.33 -24.86
N LEU A 12 9.90 30.74 -24.70
CA LEU A 12 10.78 30.23 -23.65
C LEU A 12 10.26 30.57 -22.24
N THR A 13 9.81 31.81 -22.04
CA THR A 13 9.24 32.25 -20.76
C THR A 13 8.00 31.42 -20.41
N GLN A 14 7.14 31.17 -21.39
CA GLN A 14 5.94 30.37 -21.19
C GLN A 14 6.25 28.90 -20.89
N ALA A 15 7.25 28.32 -21.56
CA ALA A 15 7.70 26.96 -21.27
C ALA A 15 8.25 26.81 -19.85
N ILE A 16 9.08 27.75 -19.39
CA ILE A 16 9.61 27.76 -18.01
C ILE A 16 8.47 27.84 -17.00
N GLN A 17 7.47 28.69 -17.27
CA GLN A 17 6.32 28.85 -16.38
C GLN A 17 5.44 27.58 -16.32
N ALA A 18 5.22 26.91 -17.45
CA ALA A 18 4.50 25.65 -17.49
C ALA A 18 5.24 24.53 -16.73
N ILE A 19 6.57 24.44 -16.87
CA ILE A 19 7.40 23.48 -16.13
C ILE A 19 7.33 23.75 -14.62
N ARG A 20 7.35 25.02 -14.21
CA ARG A 20 7.21 25.40 -12.79
C ARG A 20 5.88 24.91 -12.21
N GLN A 21 4.78 25.17 -12.91
CA GLN A 21 3.45 24.75 -12.49
C GLN A 21 3.33 23.22 -12.41
N LEU A 22 3.88 22.50 -13.38
CA LEU A 22 3.90 21.04 -13.35
C LEU A 22 4.67 20.52 -12.13
N LEU A 23 5.83 21.13 -11.82
CA LEU A 23 6.62 20.75 -10.64
C LEU A 23 5.87 21.03 -9.34
N GLU A 24 5.19 22.18 -9.23
CA GLU A 24 4.36 22.52 -8.06
C GLU A 24 3.21 21.52 -7.86
N VAL A 25 2.51 21.14 -8.94
CA VAL A 25 1.46 20.10 -8.89
C VAL A 25 2.03 18.76 -8.45
N GLN A 26 3.19 18.35 -9.00
CA GLN A 26 3.84 17.10 -8.61
C GLN A 26 4.26 17.09 -7.15
N GLN A 27 4.80 18.20 -6.63
CA GLN A 27 5.17 18.31 -5.22
C GLN A 27 3.95 18.26 -4.29
N LEU A 28 2.87 18.97 -4.63
CA LEU A 28 1.61 18.92 -3.86
C LEU A 28 1.02 17.51 -3.86
N GLN A 29 1.02 16.83 -5.01
CA GLN A 29 0.57 15.44 -5.11
C GLN A 29 1.43 14.51 -4.26
N GLY A 30 2.76 14.66 -4.30
CA GLY A 30 3.67 13.90 -3.45
C GLY A 30 3.44 14.14 -1.96
N ALA A 31 3.26 15.40 -1.55
CA ALA A 31 2.95 15.77 -0.17
C ALA A 31 1.61 15.19 0.30
N HIS A 32 0.57 15.26 -0.52
CA HIS A 32 -0.72 14.66 -0.23
C HIS A 32 -0.66 13.13 -0.16
N GLN A 33 0.10 12.47 -1.04
CA GLN A 33 0.32 11.03 -0.94
C GLN A 33 1.05 10.68 0.35
N GLN A 34 2.10 11.41 0.70
CA GLN A 34 2.84 11.19 1.95
C GLN A 34 1.98 11.40 3.19
N GLU A 35 1.16 12.45 3.23
CA GLU A 35 0.22 12.71 4.32
C GLU A 35 -0.83 11.58 4.44
N ARG A 36 -1.35 11.10 3.30
CA ARG A 36 -2.26 9.94 3.28
C ARG A 36 -1.59 8.67 3.79
N MET A 37 -0.34 8.41 3.39
CA MET A 37 0.44 7.27 3.89
C MET A 37 0.67 7.36 5.40
N GLN A 38 1.04 8.54 5.90
CA GLN A 38 1.24 8.77 7.34
C GLN A 38 -0.05 8.63 8.14
N ARG A 39 -1.18 9.15 7.64
CA ARG A 39 -2.49 8.95 8.27
C ARG A 39 -2.90 7.49 8.32
N ASN A 40 -2.76 6.76 7.21
CA ASN A 40 -3.11 5.33 7.16
C ASN A 40 -2.27 4.50 8.15
N ALA A 41 -0.96 4.75 8.21
CA ALA A 41 -0.09 4.07 9.16
C ALA A 41 -0.37 4.45 10.63
N ALA A 42 -0.75 5.70 10.92
CA ALA A 42 -1.04 6.15 12.28
C ALA A 42 -2.41 5.68 12.80
N LEU A 43 -3.39 5.50 11.90
CA LEU A 43 -4.76 5.08 12.24
C LEU A 43 -4.90 3.56 12.33
N PHE A 44 -4.15 2.81 11.53
CA PHE A 44 -4.22 1.35 11.55
C PHE A 44 -3.39 0.78 12.71
N LYS A 45 -4.07 0.52 13.83
CA LYS A 45 -3.47 -0.11 15.02
C LYS A 45 -4.16 -1.44 15.28
N MET A 46 -3.42 -2.51 15.03
CA MET A 46 -3.84 -3.87 15.32
C MET A 46 -2.64 -4.65 15.88
N SER A 47 -2.90 -5.54 16.83
CA SER A 47 -1.87 -6.42 17.38
C SER A 47 -1.46 -7.48 16.36
N CYS A 48 -0.18 -7.85 16.36
CA CYS A 48 0.29 -9.00 15.59
C CYS A 48 -0.39 -10.29 16.09
N MET A 49 -0.49 -11.26 15.19
CA MET A 49 -0.97 -12.60 15.47
C MET A 49 -0.08 -13.28 16.52
N THR A 50 -0.69 -14.00 17.44
CA THR A 50 -0.02 -14.90 18.38
C THR A 50 -0.10 -16.36 17.91
N LYS A 51 0.66 -17.25 18.55
CA LYS A 51 0.63 -18.69 18.22
C LYS A 51 -0.70 -19.37 18.59
N ASP A 52 -1.43 -18.77 19.52
CA ASP A 52 -2.69 -19.29 20.04
C ASP A 52 -3.90 -18.68 19.33
N ASP A 53 -3.68 -17.65 18.50
CA ASP A 53 -4.74 -17.01 17.73
C ASP A 53 -5.22 -17.94 16.59
N ASP A 54 -6.53 -18.01 16.40
CA ASP A 54 -7.09 -18.58 15.19
C ASP A 54 -6.79 -17.66 13.99
N PRO A 55 -6.14 -18.15 12.92
CA PRO A 55 -5.73 -17.30 11.81
C PRO A 55 -6.90 -16.71 11.02
N GLU A 56 -8.01 -17.44 10.91
CA GLU A 56 -9.20 -16.96 10.20
C GLU A 56 -9.85 -15.80 10.98
N ALA A 57 -10.02 -15.95 12.28
CA ALA A 57 -10.50 -14.89 13.17
C ALA A 57 -9.55 -13.67 13.21
N HIS A 58 -8.24 -13.90 13.13
CA HIS A 58 -7.26 -12.81 13.06
C HIS A 58 -7.40 -12.02 11.75
N ILE A 59 -7.52 -12.70 10.60
CA ILE A 59 -7.75 -12.06 9.30
C ILE A 59 -9.09 -11.31 9.28
N GLU A 60 -10.16 -11.87 9.84
CA GLU A 60 -11.45 -11.18 9.93
C GLU A 60 -11.36 -9.90 10.77
N THR A 61 -10.65 -9.96 11.91
CA THR A 61 -10.40 -8.78 12.75
C THR A 61 -9.64 -7.71 11.97
N PHE A 62 -8.62 -8.12 11.20
CA PHE A 62 -7.87 -7.25 10.32
C PHE A 62 -8.76 -6.52 9.31
N GLU A 63 -9.62 -7.24 8.58
CA GLU A 63 -10.52 -6.67 7.58
C GLU A 63 -11.47 -5.65 8.21
N ARG A 64 -12.06 -5.98 9.36
CA ARG A 64 -12.95 -5.08 10.10
C ARG A 64 -12.23 -3.80 10.54
N THR A 65 -11.01 -3.92 11.09
CA THR A 65 -10.20 -2.76 11.48
C THR A 65 -9.78 -1.93 10.28
N ALA A 66 -9.41 -2.55 9.16
CA ALA A 66 -9.00 -1.87 7.94
C ALA A 66 -10.15 -1.04 7.35
N ILE A 67 -11.36 -1.61 7.32
CA ILE A 67 -12.58 -0.89 6.91
C ILE A 67 -12.86 0.28 7.87
N GLN A 68 -12.83 0.04 9.18
CA GLN A 68 -13.17 1.06 10.19
C GLN A 68 -12.21 2.25 10.17
N THR A 69 -10.93 1.99 9.88
CA THR A 69 -9.87 3.02 9.84
C THR A 69 -9.71 3.67 8.46
N GLY A 70 -10.42 3.16 7.45
CA GLY A 70 -10.30 3.64 6.07
C GLY A 70 -8.97 3.28 5.41
N LEU A 71 -8.33 2.19 5.84
CA LEU A 71 -7.09 1.70 5.25
C LEU A 71 -7.32 1.39 3.76
N ASP A 72 -6.50 1.97 2.90
CA ASP A 72 -6.56 1.76 1.46
C ASP A 72 -6.30 0.28 1.12
N GLN A 73 -7.20 -0.33 0.34
CA GLN A 73 -7.15 -1.76 -0.01
C GLN A 73 -5.83 -2.17 -0.68
N THR A 74 -5.19 -1.26 -1.41
CA THR A 74 -3.87 -1.48 -2.03
C THR A 74 -2.76 -1.78 -1.00
N HIS A 75 -2.96 -1.42 0.27
CA HIS A 75 -2.02 -1.64 1.35
C HIS A 75 -2.38 -2.83 2.23
N TRP A 76 -3.57 -3.43 2.06
CA TRP A 76 -4.05 -4.47 2.96
C TRP A 76 -3.11 -5.67 2.99
N GLY A 77 -2.64 -6.12 1.82
CA GLY A 77 -1.71 -7.24 1.73
C GLY A 77 -0.40 -7.01 2.48
N HIS A 78 0.18 -5.81 2.33
CA HIS A 78 1.43 -5.46 3.01
C HIS A 78 1.25 -5.38 4.53
N GLN A 79 0.15 -4.78 5.00
CA GLN A 79 -0.14 -4.65 6.43
C GLN A 79 -0.44 -6.02 7.06
N LEU A 80 -1.27 -6.85 6.42
CA LEU A 80 -1.55 -8.21 6.90
C LEU A 80 -0.26 -9.04 6.96
N GLY A 81 0.58 -8.96 5.94
CA GLY A 81 1.88 -9.64 5.90
C GLY A 81 2.83 -9.26 7.04
N ALA A 82 2.69 -8.08 7.63
CA ALA A 82 3.48 -7.65 8.79
C ALA A 82 2.90 -8.09 10.15
N LEU A 83 1.61 -8.45 10.18
CA LEU A 83 0.90 -8.85 11.40
C LEU A 83 0.85 -10.36 11.59
N VAL A 84 0.93 -11.15 10.52
CA VAL A 84 0.95 -12.61 10.62
C VAL A 84 2.34 -13.14 11.00
N ILE A 85 2.39 -14.27 11.71
CA ILE A 85 3.63 -14.89 12.19
C ILE A 85 3.80 -16.33 11.66
N ASP A 86 4.96 -16.94 11.95
CA ASP A 86 5.27 -18.35 11.71
C ASP A 86 4.86 -18.87 10.31
N GLN A 87 3.98 -19.86 10.24
CA GLN A 87 3.60 -20.50 8.98
C GLN A 87 2.77 -19.58 8.06
N ALA A 88 1.96 -18.69 8.64
CA ALA A 88 1.24 -17.67 7.88
C ALA A 88 2.22 -16.66 7.27
N GLN A 89 3.23 -16.24 8.03
CA GLN A 89 4.31 -15.39 7.53
C GLN A 89 5.12 -16.08 6.43
N ALA A 90 5.40 -17.38 6.58
CA ALA A 90 6.10 -18.18 5.57
C ALA A 90 5.27 -18.30 4.28
N ALA A 91 3.95 -18.48 4.39
CA ALA A 91 3.05 -18.49 3.24
C ALA A 91 3.06 -17.15 2.50
N TYR A 92 2.95 -16.04 3.23
CA TYR A 92 3.06 -14.70 2.64
C TYR A 92 4.39 -14.48 1.92
N ARG A 93 5.52 -14.89 2.53
CA ARG A 93 6.86 -14.74 1.93
C ARG A 93 7.11 -15.65 0.72
N ALA A 94 6.31 -16.69 0.54
CA ALA A 94 6.42 -17.59 -0.60
C ALA A 94 5.73 -17.06 -1.86
N LEU A 95 4.89 -16.02 -1.72
CA LEU A 95 4.18 -15.40 -2.85
C LEU A 95 5.14 -14.63 -3.76
N SER A 96 4.85 -14.64 -5.05
CA SER A 96 5.50 -13.76 -6.02
C SER A 96 5.17 -12.29 -5.73
N ARG A 97 5.93 -11.37 -6.34
CA ARG A 97 5.69 -9.94 -6.19
C ARG A 97 4.31 -9.52 -6.72
N GLU A 98 3.85 -10.14 -7.80
CA GLU A 98 2.53 -9.94 -8.39
C GLU A 98 1.43 -10.43 -7.46
N GLU A 99 1.53 -11.65 -6.92
CA GLU A 99 0.55 -12.20 -5.96
C GLU A 99 0.51 -11.40 -4.66
N ALA A 100 1.66 -10.90 -4.18
CA ALA A 100 1.74 -10.07 -2.98
C ALA A 100 1.10 -8.67 -3.15
N ARG A 101 0.60 -8.31 -4.34
CA ARG A 101 -0.23 -7.11 -4.56
C ARG A 101 -1.72 -7.40 -4.47
N ASP A 102 -2.12 -8.65 -4.58
CA ASP A 102 -3.51 -9.09 -4.49
C ASP A 102 -3.80 -9.58 -3.06
N TYR A 103 -4.64 -8.84 -2.36
CA TYR A 103 -5.04 -9.19 -1.01
C TYR A 103 -5.71 -10.56 -0.92
N GLU A 104 -6.55 -10.90 -1.90
CA GLU A 104 -7.28 -12.18 -1.89
C GLU A 104 -6.32 -13.35 -2.11
N ALA A 105 -5.31 -13.18 -2.98
CA ALA A 105 -4.25 -14.17 -3.17
C ALA A 105 -3.45 -14.39 -1.88
N ILE A 106 -3.13 -13.32 -1.16
CA ILE A 106 -2.44 -13.40 0.13
C ILE A 106 -3.28 -14.14 1.17
N LYS A 107 -4.55 -13.76 1.33
CA LYS A 107 -5.48 -14.38 2.27
C LYS A 107 -5.62 -15.87 2.00
N ALA A 108 -5.84 -16.25 0.74
CA ALA A 108 -5.97 -17.65 0.34
C ALA A 108 -4.71 -18.47 0.64
N ALA A 109 -3.52 -17.93 0.34
CA ALA A 109 -2.26 -18.63 0.59
C ALA A 109 -1.99 -18.86 2.08
N ILE A 110 -2.29 -17.86 2.93
CA ILE A 110 -2.15 -17.96 4.38
C ILE A 110 -3.08 -19.05 4.93
N LEU A 111 -4.38 -18.98 4.60
CA LEU A 111 -5.36 -19.95 5.10
C LEU A 111 -5.06 -21.38 4.62
N TYR A 112 -4.70 -21.55 3.34
CA TYR A 112 -4.34 -22.86 2.80
C TYR A 112 -3.15 -23.49 3.53
N ARG A 113 -2.10 -22.71 3.80
CA ARG A 113 -0.91 -23.23 4.48
C ARG A 113 -1.20 -23.67 5.91
N LEU A 114 -2.08 -22.94 6.60
CA LEU A 114 -2.46 -23.25 7.97
C LEU A 114 -3.39 -24.47 8.06
N ASP A 115 -4.32 -24.63 7.12
CA ASP A 115 -5.16 -25.83 7.02
C ASP A 115 -4.34 -27.11 6.76
N ILE A 116 -3.26 -27.02 6.00
CA ILE A 116 -2.31 -28.14 5.87
C ILE A 116 -1.62 -28.43 7.21
N SER A 117 -1.20 -27.38 7.93
CA SER A 117 -0.52 -27.55 9.22
C SER A 117 -1.40 -28.23 10.27
N THR A 118 -2.68 -27.83 10.34
CA THR A 118 -3.63 -28.40 11.32
C THR A 118 -4.01 -29.84 11.00
N LYS A 119 -4.02 -30.22 9.72
CA LYS A 119 -4.27 -31.61 9.27
C LYS A 119 -3.08 -32.56 9.40
N SER A 120 -1.88 -32.03 9.64
CA SER A 120 -0.62 -32.80 9.65
C SER A 120 -0.21 -33.37 11.01
N TYR A 121 -1.11 -33.36 11.99
CA TYR A 121 -0.92 -33.85 13.37
C TYR A 121 -1.79 -35.07 13.66
#